data_AF-D7DV31-F1
#
_entry.id   AF-D7DV31-F1
#
_cell.length_a   1.000
_cell.length_b   1.000
_cell.length_c   1.000
_cell.angle_alpha   90.00
_cell.angle_beta   90.00
_cell.angle_gamma   90.00
#
_symmetry.space_group_name_H-M   'P 1'
#
loop_
_entity.id
_entity.type
_entity.pdbx_description
1 polymer ?
#
loop_
_entity_poly.entity_id
_entity_poly.type
_entity_poly.pdbx_seq_one_letter_code
_entity_poly.pdbx_strand_id
1 'polypeptide(L)'
;MSGATMLSKHCKICNFPLFEKNGVEYCPNCKNNEENNIKTTNKNNIKSINDDNKYLKDIKYSAILNNKIDFLCNLLEKETDLDKIHKISQLILNLLELSEKLSIFEKK
;
A
#
# COMPACT_ATOMS: atom_id res chain seq x y z
N MET A 1 -14.15 -14.88 -25.37
CA MET A 1 -13.48 -14.83 -24.04
C MET A 1 -12.23 -13.97 -24.20
N SER A 2 -12.24 -12.71 -23.78
CA SER A 2 -11.05 -11.86 -23.82
C SER A 2 -10.25 -12.08 -22.53
N GLY A 3 -9.48 -13.17 -22.53
CA GLY A 3 -8.66 -13.62 -21.40
C GLY A 3 -7.50 -12.67 -21.13
N ALA A 4 -7.26 -12.38 -19.86
CA ALA A 4 -6.02 -11.77 -19.41
C ALA A 4 -5.06 -12.89 -18.99
N THR A 5 -3.77 -12.72 -19.25
CA THR A 5 -2.72 -13.67 -18.84
C THR A 5 -2.12 -13.22 -17.53
N MET A 6 -2.04 -14.12 -16.54
CA MET A 6 -1.32 -13.82 -15.30
C MET A 6 0.19 -13.78 -15.56
N LEU A 7 0.87 -12.75 -15.09
CA LEU A 7 2.32 -12.61 -15.16
C LEU A 7 2.98 -13.15 -13.90
N SER A 8 4.27 -13.49 -13.97
CA SER A 8 5.10 -13.86 -12.81
C SER A 8 5.48 -12.66 -11.91
N LYS A 9 4.97 -11.46 -12.23
CA LYS A 9 5.23 -10.22 -11.50
C LYS A 9 4.11 -9.96 -10.49
N HIS A 10 4.45 -9.25 -9.42
CA HIS A 10 3.50 -8.82 -8.39
C HIS A 10 3.43 -7.30 -8.32
N CYS A 11 2.25 -6.77 -8.00
CA CYS A 11 2.02 -5.35 -7.81
C CYS A 11 2.87 -4.82 -6.67
N LYS A 12 3.64 -3.76 -6.89
CA LYS A 12 4.50 -3.15 -5.87
C LYS A 12 3.73 -2.49 -4.71
N ILE A 13 2.42 -2.29 -4.86
CA ILE A 13 1.55 -1.62 -3.88
C ILE A 13 0.87 -2.65 -2.97
N CYS A 14 0.21 -3.66 -3.56
CA CYS A 14 -0.59 -4.63 -2.81
C CYS A 14 -0.05 -6.07 -2.87
N ASN A 15 1.07 -6.30 -3.55
CA ASN A 15 1.70 -7.60 -3.76
C ASN A 15 0.81 -8.64 -4.46
N PHE A 16 -0.26 -8.21 -5.14
CA PHE A 16 -1.14 -9.09 -5.93
C PHE A 16 -0.52 -9.43 -7.29
N PRO A 17 -0.73 -10.63 -7.86
CA PRO A 17 -0.23 -10.97 -9.19
C PRO A 17 -0.71 -9.98 -10.26
N LEU A 18 0.19 -9.59 -11.16
CA LEU A 18 -0.13 -8.70 -12.28
C LEU A 18 -0.69 -9.51 -13.45
N PHE A 19 -1.51 -8.86 -14.26
CA PHE A 19 -2.17 -9.46 -15.41
C PHE A 19 -1.87 -8.64 -16.67
N GLU A 20 -1.80 -9.31 -17.81
CA GLU A 20 -1.67 -8.70 -19.12
C GLU A 20 -2.95 -8.89 -19.93
N LYS A 21 -3.48 -7.80 -20.48
CA LYS A 21 -4.57 -7.84 -21.45
C LYS A 21 -4.27 -6.88 -22.59
N ASN A 22 -4.31 -7.38 -23.82
CA ASN A 22 -3.98 -6.61 -25.02
C ASN A 22 -2.59 -5.92 -24.94
N GLY A 23 -1.59 -6.59 -24.35
CA GLY A 23 -0.24 -6.04 -24.17
C GLY A 23 -0.09 -5.01 -23.04
N VAL A 24 -1.15 -4.78 -22.25
CA VAL A 24 -1.13 -3.86 -21.11
C VAL A 24 -1.09 -4.64 -19.80
N GLU A 25 -0.04 -4.40 -19.01
CA GLU A 25 0.13 -4.93 -17.65
C GLU A 25 -0.69 -4.11 -16.64
N TYR A 26 -1.55 -4.76 -15.85
CA TYR A 26 -2.41 -4.12 -14.87
C TYR A 26 -2.59 -4.95 -13.59
N CYS A 27 -2.89 -4.25 -12.48
CA CYS A 27 -3.26 -4.88 -11.20
C CYS A 27 -4.79 -4.81 -11.04
N PRO A 28 -5.51 -5.93 -10.94
CA PRO A 28 -6.97 -5.91 -10.75
C PRO A 28 -7.39 -5.47 -9.34
N ASN A 29 -6.47 -5.51 -8.37
CA ASN A 29 -6.77 -5.20 -6.97
C ASN A 29 -6.62 -3.71 -6.64
N CYS A 30 -5.75 -3.00 -7.36
CA CYS A 30 -5.60 -1.55 -7.23
C CYS A 30 -6.57 -0.88 -8.20
N LYS A 31 -7.75 -0.48 -7.72
CA LYS A 31 -8.70 0.31 -8.51
C LYS A 31 -8.06 1.67 -8.84
N ASN A 32 -7.85 1.91 -10.13
CA ASN A 32 -7.35 3.14 -10.76
C ASN A 32 -5.96 3.61 -10.32
N ASN A 33 -4.98 3.28 -11.16
CA ASN A 33 -4.02 4.28 -11.63
C ASN A 33 -3.77 3.96 -13.10
N GLU A 34 -4.58 4.56 -13.98
CA GLU A 34 -4.48 4.52 -15.44
C GLU A 34 -3.15 5.13 -15.96
N GLU A 35 -2.25 5.58 -15.07
CA GLU A 35 -0.96 6.20 -15.41
C GLU A 35 0.24 5.25 -15.38
N ASN A 36 0.07 3.94 -15.22
CA ASN A 36 1.16 2.98 -15.44
C ASN A 36 1.14 2.41 -16.86
N ASN A 37 1.03 3.30 -17.85
CA ASN A 37 1.42 3.00 -19.21
C ASN A 37 2.92 2.68 -19.20
N ILE A 38 3.28 1.40 -19.09
CA ILE A 38 4.64 0.91 -19.30
C ILE A 38 4.94 1.06 -20.80
N LYS A 39 5.24 2.29 -21.24
CA LYS A 39 6.03 2.50 -22.45
C LYS A 39 7.46 2.20 -22.08
N THR A 40 7.90 1.01 -22.43
CA THR A 40 9.31 0.64 -22.52
C THR A 40 10.03 1.59 -23.47
N THR A 41 10.76 2.56 -22.93
CA THR A 41 11.96 3.10 -23.57
C THR A 41 12.89 3.77 -22.56
N ASN A 42 14.16 3.39 -22.67
CA ASN A 42 15.35 4.02 -22.07
C ASN A 42 15.69 3.70 -20.61
N LYS A 43 16.40 2.57 -20.49
CA LYS A 43 17.69 2.46 -19.80
C LYS A 43 18.41 3.82 -19.76
N ASN A 44 18.45 4.47 -18.59
CA ASN A 44 19.59 5.20 -18.01
C ASN A 44 19.14 6.10 -16.85
N ASN A 45 19.85 5.98 -15.73
CA ASN A 45 19.87 6.92 -14.58
C ASN A 45 18.64 6.96 -13.67
N ILE A 46 18.52 5.95 -12.79
CA ILE A 46 18.27 6.27 -11.38
C ILE A 46 19.46 5.72 -10.61
N LYS A 47 20.39 6.65 -10.36
CA LYS A 47 21.55 6.46 -9.48
C LYS A 47 21.07 5.86 -8.16
N SER A 48 21.83 4.90 -7.67
CA SER A 48 21.88 4.50 -6.28
C SER A 48 21.81 5.74 -5.37
N ILE A 49 20.69 5.96 -4.69
CA ILE A 49 20.58 6.94 -3.59
C ILE A 49 20.60 6.13 -2.30
N ASN A 50 21.83 5.84 -1.86
CA ASN A 50 22.09 5.46 -0.49
C ASN A 50 22.08 6.73 0.37
N ASP A 51 21.49 6.61 1.55
CA ASP A 51 21.61 7.47 2.75
C ASP A 51 20.67 8.68 3.01
N ASP A 52 19.85 9.19 2.07
CA ASP A 52 18.83 10.23 2.40
C ASP A 52 17.40 9.68 2.64
N ASN A 53 17.27 8.35 2.72
CA ASN A 53 15.99 7.64 2.56
C ASN A 53 15.19 7.37 3.85
N LYS A 54 15.59 7.90 5.01
CA LYS A 54 14.87 7.65 6.28
C LYS A 54 13.56 8.42 6.33
N TYR A 55 13.61 9.73 6.09
CA TYR A 55 12.42 10.59 6.09
C TYR A 55 11.39 10.14 5.03
N LEU A 56 11.86 9.72 3.85
CA LEU A 56 10.99 9.16 2.81
C LEU A 56 10.33 7.85 3.22
N LYS A 57 11.02 7.00 4.00
CA LYS A 57 10.47 5.78 4.58
C LYS A 57 9.45 6.09 5.67
N ASP A 58 9.73 7.05 6.54
CA ASP A 58 8.84 7.45 7.63
C ASP A 58 7.53 8.03 7.08
N ILE A 59 7.60 8.90 6.06
CA ILE A 59 6.43 9.37 5.30
C ILE A 59 5.67 8.21 4.64
N LYS A 60 6.38 7.25 4.06
CA LYS A 60 5.75 6.09 3.43
C LYS A 60 5.03 5.21 4.45
N TYR A 61 5.64 4.98 5.62
CA TYR A 61 5.03 4.18 6.69
C TYR A 61 3.84 4.89 7.31
N SER A 62 3.93 6.19 7.58
CA SER A 62 2.81 6.97 8.12
C SER A 62 1.60 6.96 7.18
N ALA A 63 1.82 7.13 5.88
CA ALA A 63 0.74 7.03 4.89
C ALA A 63 0.08 5.63 4.87
N ILE A 64 0.87 4.56 5.00
CA ILE A 64 0.33 3.18 5.06
C ILE A 64 -0.49 2.97 6.35
N LEU A 65 -0.01 3.47 7.49
CA LEU A 65 -0.68 3.33 8.77
C LEU A 65 -2.01 4.08 8.79
N ASN A 66 -2.03 5.32 8.31
CA ASN A 66 -3.25 6.12 8.21
C ASN A 66 -4.31 5.40 7.34
N ASN A 67 -3.91 4.91 6.15
CA ASN A 67 -4.81 4.15 5.28
C ASN A 67 -5.37 2.89 5.96
N LYS A 68 -4.59 2.22 6.81
CA LYS A 68 -5.04 1.03 7.55
C LYS A 68 -5.96 1.38 8.72
N ILE A 69 -5.68 2.47 9.42
CA ILE A 69 -6.55 3.00 10.47
C ILE A 69 -7.91 3.37 9.87
N ASP A 70 -7.92 4.13 8.76
CA ASP A 70 -9.15 4.51 8.06
C ASP A 70 -9.96 3.29 7.62
N PHE A 71 -9.30 2.28 7.06
CA PHE A 71 -9.95 1.02 6.70
C PHE A 71 -10.62 0.33 7.91
N LEU A 72 -9.92 0.26 9.04
CA LEU A 72 -10.44 -0.38 10.25
C LEU A 72 -11.57 0.44 10.89
N CYS A 73 -11.51 1.78 10.87
CA CYS A 73 -12.60 2.64 11.32
C CYS A 73 -13.87 2.43 10.49
N ASN A 74 -13.74 2.40 9.15
CA ASN A 74 -14.86 2.11 8.25
C ASN A 74 -15.45 0.70 8.45
N LEU A 75 -14.62 -0.26 8.87
CA LEU A 75 -15.09 -1.61 9.21
C LEU A 75 -15.83 -1.61 10.55
N LEU A 76 -15.30 -0.90 11.55
CA LEU A 76 -15.87 -0.77 12.88
C LEU A 76 -17.27 -0.14 12.84
N GLU A 77 -17.47 0.90 12.03
CA GLU A 77 -18.76 1.58 11.86
C GLU A 77 -19.90 0.64 11.43
N LYS A 78 -19.58 -0.44 10.72
CA LYS A 78 -20.56 -1.36 10.13
C LYS A 78 -20.74 -2.64 10.94
N GLU A 79 -19.85 -2.90 11.89
CA GLU A 79 -19.84 -4.16 12.65
C GLU A 79 -20.77 -4.05 13.87
N THR A 80 -21.52 -5.11 14.13
CA THR A 80 -22.46 -5.19 15.28
C THR A 80 -22.06 -6.26 16.28
N ASP A 81 -21.17 -7.18 15.89
CA ASP A 81 -20.64 -8.22 16.75
C ASP A 81 -19.63 -7.65 17.75
N LEU A 82 -19.93 -7.78 19.04
CA LEU A 82 -19.12 -7.19 20.12
C LEU A 82 -17.68 -7.72 20.16
N ASP A 83 -17.45 -9.01 19.87
CA ASP A 83 -16.11 -9.59 19.89
C ASP A 83 -15.27 -9.07 18.73
N LYS A 84 -15.86 -8.93 17.54
CA LYS A 84 -15.19 -8.31 16.39
C LYS A 84 -14.95 -6.82 16.61
N ILE A 85 -15.92 -6.08 17.17
CA ILE A 85 -15.76 -4.68 17.55
C ILE A 85 -14.55 -4.53 18.48
N HIS A 86 -14.45 -5.38 19.50
CA HIS A 86 -13.32 -5.36 20.42
C HIS A 86 -11.98 -5.64 19.71
N LYS A 87 -11.93 -6.66 18.85
CA LYS A 87 -10.72 -6.99 18.07
C LYS A 87 -10.30 -5.85 17.14
N ILE A 88 -11.25 -5.25 16.41
CA ILE A 88 -10.98 -4.13 15.50
C ILE A 88 -10.46 -2.93 16.29
N SER A 89 -11.09 -2.63 17.43
CA SER A 89 -10.67 -1.54 18.33
C SER A 89 -9.24 -1.74 18.85
N GLN A 90 -8.90 -2.96 19.25
CA GLN A 90 -7.53 -3.32 19.67
C GLN A 90 -6.52 -3.16 18.53
N LEU A 91 -6.87 -3.57 17.31
CA LEU A 91 -6.00 -3.38 16.15
C LEU A 91 -5.76 -1.89 15.84
N ILE A 92 -6.80 -1.05 15.93
CA ILE A 92 -6.68 0.40 15.73
C ILE A 92 -5.74 1.00 16.78
N LEU A 93 -5.91 0.65 18.07
CA LEU A 93 -5.03 1.11 19.15
C LEU A 93 -3.56 0.75 18.87
N ASN A 94 -3.29 -0.49 18.48
CA ASN A 94 -1.93 -0.93 18.16
C ASN A 94 -1.30 -0.13 17.01
N LEU A 95 -2.09 0.21 15.98
CA LEU A 95 -1.60 1.03 14.86
C LEU A 95 -1.36 2.48 15.26
N LEU A 96 -2.20 3.05 16.12
CA LEU A 96 -2.00 4.40 16.66
C LEU A 96 -0.72 4.46 17.51
N GLU A 97 -0.49 3.50 18.40
CA GLU A 97 0.75 3.43 19.17
C GLU A 97 1.99 3.29 18.27
N LEU A 98 1.89 2.50 17.20
CA LEU A 98 2.97 2.36 16.24
C LEU A 98 3.24 3.71 15.52
N SER A 99 2.19 4.45 15.17
CA SER A 99 2.30 5.77 14.54
C SER A 99 2.97 6.80 15.46
N GLU A 100 2.62 6.81 16.75
CA GLU A 100 3.26 7.69 17.74
C GLU A 100 4.74 7.37 17.90
N LYS A 101 5.09 6.08 17.98
CA LYS A 101 6.49 5.65 18.05
C LYS A 101 7.28 6.16 16.85
N LEU A 102 6.73 6.10 15.64
CA LEU A 102 7.35 6.64 14.44
C LEU A 102 7.50 8.16 14.47
N SER A 103 6.50 8.91 14.94
CA SER A 103 6.57 10.38 15.09
C SER A 103 7.55 10.83 16.17
N ILE A 104 7.75 10.06 17.24
CA ILE A 104 8.77 10.35 18.27
C ILE A 104 10.19 10.24 17.70
N PHE A 105 10.41 9.44 16.65
CA PHE A 105 11.72 9.33 15.99
C PHE A 105 12.09 10.52 15.09
N GLU A 106 11.17 11.47 14.84
CA GLU A 106 11.46 12.71 14.08
C GLU A 106 11.99 13.85 14.97
N LYS A 107 11.84 13.76 16.30
CA LYS A 107 12.41 14.74 17.24
C LYS A 107 13.78 14.27 17.75
N LYS A 108 14.83 14.39 16.93
CA LYS A 108 16.22 14.33 17.40
C LYS A 108 17.16 15.12 16.53
#